data_AF-A0A931T1Q5-F1
#
_entry.id   AF-A0A931T1Q5-F1
#
_cell.length_a   1.000
_cell.length_b   1.000
_cell.length_c   1.000
_cell.angle_alpha   90.00
_cell.angle_beta   90.00
_cell.angle_gamma   90.00
#
_symmetry.space_group_name_H-M   'P 1'
#
loop_
_entity.id
_entity.type
_entity.pdbx_description
1 polymer ?
#
loop_
_entity_poly.entity_id
_entity_poly.type
_entity_poly.pdbx_seq_one_letter_code
_entity_poly.pdbx_strand_id
1 'polypeptide(L)'
;MGKSSLALVLEALCGKGAAGKRIPAEIFAADTSVQEAFLDAYVAGDGHEYAGGKLSVTTVSHDLAYGVALLILRLGHLPSIYVTSVGAEGEIQGRAVRRHPEQFSVVWYRDLRSWQKFREVENHFLIPVKSVASEPFEGDVYNLEVEEEHSFVAGFCAVKNCQNALTSQALRDPAMGVPPQQIGPHEIVNLALHNRARVLTSTYNEPLITSEWAVEVFKEGRARGLVCSYVSNGNATAEVLDYIRPYVDLYKVDLKSFDDKHYRQLGGVLKAILEGIRMIHARGFWLEVVTLV
;
A
#
# COMPACT_ATOMS: atom_id res chain seq x y z
N MET A 1 11.67 16.20 44.43
CA MET A 1 12.38 16.27 43.13
C MET A 1 12.98 17.67 42.99
N GLY A 2 14.28 17.80 42.74
CA GLY A 2 14.89 19.11 42.46
C GLY A 2 14.57 19.60 41.05
N LYS A 3 14.68 20.91 40.79
CA LYS A 3 14.44 21.51 39.45
C LYS A 3 15.25 20.82 38.33
N SER A 4 16.44 20.32 38.66
CA SER A 4 17.31 19.59 37.73
C SER A 4 16.75 18.21 37.34
N SER A 5 16.02 17.53 38.21
CA SER A 5 15.46 16.20 37.92
C SER A 5 14.29 16.28 36.94
N LEU A 6 13.42 17.30 37.06
CA LEU A 6 12.31 17.50 36.12
C LEU A 6 12.81 17.87 34.73
N ALA A 7 13.84 18.72 34.63
CA ALA A 7 14.44 19.07 33.35
C ALA A 7 15.00 17.84 32.61
N LEU A 8 15.67 16.93 33.33
CA LEU A 8 16.18 15.68 32.76
C LEU A 8 15.06 14.76 32.27
N VAL A 9 13.97 14.65 33.02
CA VAL A 9 12.80 13.86 32.61
C VAL A 9 12.16 14.45 31.35
N LEU A 10 11.94 15.77 31.31
CA LEU A 10 11.36 16.42 30.13
C LEU A 10 12.28 16.34 28.91
N GLU A 11 13.60 16.48 29.09
CA GLU A 11 14.56 16.29 28.01
C GLU A 11 14.55 14.86 27.48
N ALA A 12 14.47 13.87 28.39
CA ALA A 12 14.41 12.46 28.02
C ALA A 12 13.12 12.11 27.28
N LEU A 13 11.97 12.64 27.68
CA LEU A 13 10.66 12.32 27.10
C LEU A 13 10.36 13.16 25.85
N CYS A 14 10.53 14.47 25.95
CA CYS A 14 10.11 15.42 24.93
C CYS A 14 11.24 15.86 24.01
N GLY A 15 12.50 15.53 24.32
CA GLY A 15 13.67 15.94 23.55
C GLY A 15 14.23 17.31 23.90
N LYS A 16 15.31 17.70 23.20
CA LYS A 16 16.09 18.91 23.48
C LYS A 16 16.12 19.84 22.27
N GLY A 17 16.01 21.16 22.52
CA GLY A 17 16.03 22.18 21.48
C GLY A 17 14.78 22.16 20.60
N ALA A 18 14.55 23.21 19.81
CA ALA A 18 13.30 23.35 19.05
C ALA A 18 13.11 22.24 18.00
N ALA A 19 14.18 21.86 17.29
CA ALA A 19 14.14 20.84 16.23
C ALA A 19 14.11 19.40 16.75
N GLY A 20 14.56 19.16 18.00
CA GLY A 20 14.58 17.84 18.61
C GLY A 20 13.37 17.53 19.50
N LYS A 21 12.39 18.44 19.56
CA LYS A 21 11.16 18.23 20.34
C LYS A 21 10.31 17.11 19.74
N ARG A 22 9.56 16.38 20.55
CA ARG A 22 8.58 15.37 20.11
C ARG A 22 7.47 15.19 21.15
N ILE A 23 6.37 14.56 20.75
CA ILE A 23 5.37 14.05 21.69
C ILE A 23 5.92 12.76 22.34
N PRO A 24 5.89 12.63 23.67
CA PRO A 24 6.30 11.38 24.34
C PRO A 24 5.41 10.19 23.93
N ALA A 25 5.99 9.00 23.82
CA ALA A 25 5.26 7.78 23.46
C ALA A 25 4.14 7.46 24.47
N GLU A 26 4.36 7.82 25.73
CA GLU A 26 3.44 7.65 26.86
C GLU A 26 2.14 8.44 26.66
N ILE A 27 2.18 9.59 25.97
CA ILE A 27 0.96 10.34 25.65
C ILE A 27 0.09 9.56 24.67
N PHE A 28 0.68 8.90 23.68
CA PHE A 28 -0.07 8.01 22.79
C PHE A 28 -0.57 6.77 23.55
N ALA A 29 0.13 6.28 24.56
CA ALA A 29 -0.37 5.14 25.34
C ALA A 29 -1.49 5.52 26.34
N ALA A 30 -1.64 6.81 26.66
CA ALA A 30 -2.58 7.29 27.66
C ALA A 30 -4.03 7.29 27.18
N ASP A 31 -4.96 7.41 28.13
CA ASP A 31 -6.39 7.54 27.85
C ASP A 31 -6.71 8.82 27.06
N THR A 32 -7.83 8.81 26.34
CA THR A 32 -8.29 9.92 25.49
C THR A 32 -8.30 11.26 26.24
N SER A 33 -8.74 11.30 27.49
CA SER A 33 -8.77 12.55 28.28
C SER A 33 -7.38 13.14 28.54
N VAL A 34 -6.35 12.30 28.66
CA VAL A 34 -4.96 12.75 28.82
C VAL A 34 -4.41 13.26 27.48
N GLN A 35 -4.74 12.57 26.39
CA GLN A 35 -4.39 12.99 25.04
C GLN A 35 -4.99 14.36 24.69
N GLU A 36 -6.28 14.56 24.99
CA GLU A 36 -6.99 15.84 24.83
C GLU A 36 -6.35 16.94 25.67
N ALA A 37 -6.13 16.69 26.96
CA ALA A 37 -5.52 17.67 27.85
C ALA A 37 -4.10 18.06 27.41
N PHE A 38 -3.32 17.10 26.90
CA PHE A 38 -1.99 17.38 26.34
C PHE A 38 -2.08 18.27 25.08
N LEU A 39 -2.99 17.93 24.15
CA LEU A 39 -3.18 18.70 22.92
C LEU A 39 -3.68 20.12 23.23
N ASP A 40 -4.65 20.26 24.12
CA ASP A 40 -5.19 21.57 24.54
C ASP A 40 -4.12 22.43 25.22
N ALA A 41 -3.30 21.84 26.09
CA ALA A 41 -2.18 22.55 26.72
C ALA A 41 -1.13 22.98 25.69
N TYR A 42 -0.85 22.14 24.69
CA TYR A 42 0.08 22.49 23.62
C TYR A 42 -0.47 23.64 22.74
N VAL A 43 -1.75 23.60 22.39
CA VAL A 43 -2.44 24.67 21.66
C VAL A 43 -2.46 25.97 22.46
N ALA A 44 -2.74 25.92 23.77
CA ALA A 44 -2.74 27.09 24.62
C ALA A 44 -1.35 27.74 24.75
N GLY A 45 -0.28 26.94 24.63
CA GLY A 45 1.09 27.42 24.74
C GLY A 45 1.67 27.97 23.43
N ASP A 46 1.48 27.26 22.32
CA ASP A 46 2.20 27.48 21.05
C ASP A 46 1.26 27.52 19.82
N GLY A 47 -0.04 27.37 20.06
CA GLY A 47 -1.07 27.35 19.04
C GLY A 47 -1.76 28.69 18.82
N HIS A 48 -2.51 28.75 17.74
CA HIS A 48 -3.37 29.86 17.39
C HIS A 48 -4.73 29.34 16.96
N GLU A 49 -5.78 29.93 17.51
CA GLU A 49 -7.16 29.68 17.11
C GLU A 49 -7.67 30.85 16.25
N TYR A 50 -8.03 30.55 15.00
CA TYR A 50 -8.61 31.53 14.09
C TYR A 50 -10.13 31.56 14.22
N ALA A 51 -10.72 32.68 13.78
CA ALA A 51 -12.16 32.80 13.58
C ALA A 51 -12.70 31.62 12.73
N GLY A 52 -13.77 30.98 13.22
CA GLY A 52 -14.37 29.82 12.58
C GLY A 52 -13.73 28.47 12.95
N GLY A 53 -13.15 28.37 14.15
CA GLY A 53 -12.78 27.11 14.80
C GLY A 53 -11.55 26.40 14.23
N LYS A 54 -10.73 27.11 13.44
CA LYS A 54 -9.48 26.58 12.88
C LYS A 54 -8.40 26.67 13.96
N LEU A 55 -7.72 25.57 14.24
CA LEU A 55 -6.55 25.52 15.10
C LEU A 55 -5.30 25.37 14.25
N SER A 56 -4.21 26.00 14.67
CA SER A 56 -2.89 25.79 14.10
C SER A 56 -1.81 25.80 15.16
N VAL A 57 -0.80 24.95 15.00
CA VAL A 57 0.45 24.98 15.74
C VAL A 57 1.61 24.99 14.76
N THR A 58 2.72 25.59 15.16
CA THR A 58 3.89 25.74 14.29
C THR A 58 5.14 25.25 15.00
N THR A 59 5.96 24.47 14.31
CA THR A 59 7.21 23.94 14.86
C THR A 59 8.27 23.80 13.77
N VAL A 60 9.53 23.67 14.18
CA VAL A 60 10.63 23.30 13.30
C VAL A 60 11.06 21.84 13.47
N SER A 61 10.46 21.14 14.45
CA SER A 61 10.67 19.70 14.64
C SER A 61 9.69 18.92 13.77
N HIS A 62 10.27 18.07 12.91
CA HIS A 62 9.53 17.07 12.15
C HIS A 62 8.74 16.12 13.08
N ASP A 63 9.41 15.55 14.09
CA ASP A 63 8.80 14.56 15.00
C ASP A 63 7.67 15.15 15.83
N LEU A 64 7.79 16.42 16.23
CA LEU A 64 6.70 17.11 16.92
C LEU A 64 5.52 17.36 15.97
N ALA A 65 5.77 17.81 14.74
CA ALA A 65 4.70 18.09 13.78
C ALA A 65 3.89 16.83 13.45
N TYR A 66 4.59 15.73 13.12
CA TYR A 66 3.95 14.45 12.82
C TYR A 66 3.33 13.80 14.05
N GLY A 67 3.94 13.93 15.22
CA GLY A 67 3.37 13.48 16.48
C GLY A 67 2.06 14.18 16.81
N VAL A 68 2.01 15.51 16.65
CA VAL A 68 0.78 16.29 16.86
C VAL A 68 -0.29 15.89 15.85
N ALA A 69 0.05 15.74 14.57
CA ALA A 69 -0.90 15.27 13.56
C ALA A 69 -1.45 13.87 13.89
N LEU A 70 -0.61 12.94 14.33
CA LEU A 70 -1.05 11.61 14.75
C LEU A 70 -2.00 11.67 15.96
N LEU A 71 -1.70 12.53 16.94
CA LEU A 71 -2.55 12.72 18.11
C LEU A 71 -3.92 13.29 17.71
N ILE A 72 -3.94 14.28 16.81
CA ILE A 72 -5.18 14.86 16.25
C ILE A 72 -6.02 13.79 15.53
N LEU A 73 -5.39 12.95 14.70
CA LEU A 73 -6.07 11.83 14.03
C LEU A 73 -6.69 10.85 15.02
N ARG A 74 -5.94 10.51 16.08
CA ARG A 74 -6.41 9.58 17.10
C ARG A 74 -7.58 10.12 17.91
N LEU A 75 -7.66 11.44 18.06
CA LEU A 75 -8.79 12.14 18.66
C LEU A 75 -9.97 12.35 17.69
N GLY A 76 -9.93 11.76 16.48
CA GLY A 76 -11.04 11.80 15.52
C GLY A 76 -11.09 13.07 14.67
N HIS A 77 -10.02 13.85 14.61
CA HIS A 77 -9.94 15.06 13.80
C HIS A 77 -8.98 14.88 12.63
N LEU A 78 -9.25 15.51 11.49
CA LEU A 78 -8.37 15.44 10.31
C LEU A 78 -7.34 16.59 10.33
N PRO A 79 -6.04 16.33 10.55
CA PRO A 79 -4.99 17.33 10.45
C PRO A 79 -4.56 17.57 8.99
N SER A 80 -3.92 18.71 8.77
CA SER A 80 -3.16 19.03 7.57
C SER A 80 -1.79 19.57 7.98
N ILE A 81 -0.73 19.00 7.42
CA ILE A 81 0.64 19.47 7.63
C ILE A 81 1.07 20.28 6.41
N TYR A 82 1.59 21.48 6.65
CA TYR A 82 2.20 22.33 5.64
C TYR A 82 3.68 22.52 5.97
N VAL A 83 4.55 22.26 5.01
CA VAL A 83 5.99 22.50 5.14
C VAL A 83 6.34 23.76 4.35
N THR A 84 6.95 24.73 5.03
CA THR A 84 7.40 25.99 4.43
C THR A 84 8.91 26.10 4.54
N SER A 85 9.59 26.25 3.41
CA SER A 85 11.02 26.59 3.39
C SER A 85 11.20 28.07 3.72
N VAL A 86 11.80 28.36 4.87
CA VAL A 86 12.06 29.73 5.36
C VAL A 86 13.53 30.13 5.23
N GLY A 87 14.43 29.19 4.90
CA GLY A 87 15.87 29.43 4.76
C GLY A 87 16.59 29.57 6.10
N ALA A 88 17.92 29.39 6.09
CA ALA A 88 18.74 29.27 7.31
C ALA A 88 19.03 30.61 8.02
N GLU A 89 18.80 31.72 7.34
CA GLU A 89 19.03 33.08 7.85
C GLU A 89 17.74 33.88 7.80
N GLY A 90 17.60 34.83 8.71
CA GLY A 90 16.49 35.75 8.75
C GLY A 90 16.80 36.99 9.57
N GLU A 91 15.86 37.92 9.59
CA GLU A 91 15.93 39.12 10.40
C GLU A 91 14.72 39.16 11.33
N ILE A 92 14.96 39.29 12.64
CA ILE A 92 13.90 39.49 13.64
C ILE A 92 14.18 40.83 14.32
N GLN A 93 13.25 41.78 14.16
CA GLN A 93 13.34 43.12 14.75
C GLN A 93 14.70 43.80 14.49
N GLY A 94 15.19 43.77 13.24
CA GLY A 94 16.47 44.39 12.89
C GLY A 94 17.72 43.55 13.18
N ARG A 95 17.57 42.33 13.72
CA ARG A 95 18.71 41.47 14.09
C ARG A 95 18.80 40.27 13.18
N ALA A 96 20.00 40.05 12.63
CA ALA A 96 20.32 38.81 11.92
C ALA A 96 20.22 37.62 12.88
N VAL A 97 19.41 36.63 12.50
CA VAL A 97 19.21 35.39 13.26
C VAL A 97 19.45 34.19 12.35
N ARG A 98 19.96 33.12 12.94
CA ARG A 98 19.94 31.79 12.33
C ARG A 98 18.65 31.10 12.73
N ARG A 99 18.01 30.45 11.76
CA ARG A 99 16.77 29.69 11.97
C ARG A 99 16.86 28.34 11.27
N HIS A 100 15.98 27.42 11.67
CA HIS A 100 15.83 26.16 10.95
C HIS A 100 15.31 26.46 9.53
N PRO A 101 15.83 25.80 8.48
CA PRO A 101 15.49 26.12 7.10
C PRO A 101 14.04 25.77 6.74
N GLU A 102 13.41 24.89 7.51
CA GLU A 102 12.03 24.44 7.32
C GLU A 102 11.19 24.68 8.56
N GLN A 103 9.92 25.01 8.32
CA GLN A 103 8.90 25.19 9.34
C GLN A 103 7.66 24.37 8.98
N PHE A 104 7.16 23.63 9.94
CA PHE A 104 5.95 22.82 9.86
C PHE A 104 4.80 23.57 10.50
N SER A 105 3.66 23.66 9.80
CA SER A 105 2.39 24.13 10.36
C SER A 105 1.39 22.98 10.35
N VAL A 106 0.88 22.60 11.52
CA VAL A 106 -0.17 21.58 11.64
C VAL A 106 -1.49 22.29 11.91
N VAL A 107 -2.50 21.98 11.11
CA VAL A 107 -3.79 22.68 11.10
C VAL A 107 -4.93 21.67 11.16
N TRP A 108 -5.96 21.95 11.95
CA TRP A 108 -7.19 21.16 12.00
C TRP A 108 -8.37 22.01 12.46
N TYR A 109 -9.55 21.39 12.57
CA TYR A 109 -10.77 22.01 13.07
C TYR A 109 -11.29 21.23 14.27
N ARG A 110 -11.70 21.94 15.33
CA ARG A 110 -12.33 21.31 16.50
C ARG A 110 -13.73 20.79 16.16
N ASP A 111 -14.48 21.56 15.37
CA ASP A 111 -15.80 21.19 14.87
C ASP A 111 -15.79 20.98 13.35
N LEU A 112 -16.57 20.01 12.88
CA LEU A 112 -16.76 19.77 11.45
C LEU A 112 -17.52 20.95 10.81
N ARG A 113 -16.91 21.55 9.78
CA ARG A 113 -17.59 22.56 8.94
C ARG A 113 -18.67 21.92 8.07
N SER A 114 -19.72 22.69 7.74
CA SER A 114 -20.79 22.30 6.83
C SER A 114 -20.33 21.97 5.41
N TRP A 115 -19.16 22.46 5.01
CA TRP A 115 -18.51 22.12 3.75
C TRP A 115 -17.10 21.61 3.99
N GLN A 116 -16.83 20.39 3.53
CA GLN A 116 -15.54 19.74 3.60
C GLN A 116 -15.18 19.14 2.26
N LYS A 117 -13.88 19.11 1.95
CA LYS A 117 -13.36 18.45 0.75
C LYS A 117 -13.17 16.94 0.96
N PHE A 118 -13.33 16.44 2.18
CA PHE A 118 -13.22 15.02 2.52
C PHE A 118 -14.58 14.48 2.99
N ARG A 119 -14.72 13.16 3.07
CA ARG A 119 -15.87 12.49 3.69
C ARG A 119 -15.40 11.65 4.85
N GLU A 120 -16.10 11.72 5.96
CA GLU A 120 -15.92 10.80 7.08
C GLU A 120 -16.79 9.57 6.86
N VAL A 121 -16.22 8.39 7.08
CA VAL A 121 -16.91 7.10 7.07
C VAL A 121 -16.40 6.32 8.26
N GLU A 122 -17.26 5.57 8.97
CA GLU A 122 -16.92 4.76 10.15
C GLU A 122 -15.60 5.16 10.86
N ASN A 123 -14.48 4.48 10.53
CA ASN A 123 -13.16 4.71 11.14
C ASN A 123 -12.13 5.38 10.20
N HIS A 124 -12.57 6.03 9.13
CA HIS A 124 -11.70 6.54 8.06
C HIS A 124 -12.11 7.92 7.52
N PHE A 125 -11.13 8.63 6.97
CA PHE A 125 -11.36 9.82 6.16
C PHE A 125 -11.08 9.52 4.68
N LEU A 126 -12.09 9.75 3.83
CA LEU A 126 -11.93 9.70 2.38
C LEU A 126 -11.47 11.07 1.88
N ILE A 127 -10.20 11.15 1.49
CA ILE A 127 -9.55 12.40 1.09
C ILE A 127 -9.34 12.39 -0.44
N PRO A 128 -9.76 13.42 -1.18
CA PRO A 128 -9.56 13.48 -2.62
C PRO A 128 -8.08 13.69 -2.95
N VAL A 129 -7.58 12.85 -3.87
CA VAL A 129 -6.24 13.01 -4.44
C VAL A 129 -6.21 14.28 -5.29
N LYS A 130 -5.31 15.21 -4.95
CA LYS A 130 -5.16 16.48 -5.69
C LYS A 130 -4.32 16.34 -6.95
N SER A 131 -3.30 15.49 -6.90
CA SER A 131 -2.34 15.25 -7.98
C SER A 131 -1.64 13.91 -7.76
N VAL A 132 -1.22 13.29 -8.86
CA VAL A 132 -0.35 12.11 -8.88
C VAL A 132 0.83 12.46 -9.79
N ALA A 133 2.04 12.16 -9.35
CA ALA A 133 3.27 12.36 -10.13
C ALA A 133 4.08 11.06 -10.16
N SER A 134 5.02 10.98 -11.10
CA SER A 134 5.96 9.87 -11.22
C SER A 134 7.36 10.44 -11.37
N GLU A 135 8.31 9.88 -10.63
CA GLU A 135 9.71 10.25 -10.68
C GLU A 135 10.58 8.98 -10.77
N PRO A 136 11.72 9.02 -11.48
CA PRO A 136 12.70 7.96 -11.40
C PRO A 136 13.23 7.85 -9.97
N PHE A 137 13.29 6.63 -9.43
CA PHE A 137 13.83 6.36 -8.11
C PHE A 137 14.82 5.20 -8.19
N GLU A 138 15.99 5.38 -7.57
CA GLU A 138 17.02 4.36 -7.42
C GLU A 138 17.38 4.27 -5.93
N GLY A 139 17.02 3.16 -5.29
CA GLY A 139 17.20 2.94 -3.86
C GLY A 139 16.29 1.84 -3.34
N ASP A 140 16.39 1.57 -2.05
CA ASP A 140 15.58 0.54 -1.38
C ASP A 140 14.12 1.00 -1.24
N VAL A 141 13.20 0.05 -1.43
CA VAL A 141 11.77 0.21 -1.14
C VAL A 141 11.33 -0.81 -0.12
N TYR A 142 10.50 -0.40 0.84
CA TYR A 142 10.10 -1.23 1.96
C TYR A 142 8.60 -1.56 1.89
N ASN A 143 8.23 -2.73 2.41
CA ASN A 143 6.86 -3.19 2.54
C ASN A 143 6.68 -3.86 3.91
N LEU A 144 5.47 -3.79 4.47
CA LEU A 144 5.09 -4.53 5.67
C LEU A 144 4.06 -5.58 5.28
N GLU A 145 4.21 -6.80 5.80
CA GLU A 145 3.18 -7.82 5.74
C GLU A 145 2.46 -7.86 7.09
N VAL A 146 1.16 -7.60 7.06
CA VAL A 146 0.29 -7.67 8.23
C VAL A 146 -0.69 -8.82 8.08
N GLU A 147 -1.00 -9.45 9.21
CA GLU A 147 -1.98 -10.53 9.28
C GLU A 147 -3.39 -10.01 8.95
N GLU A 148 -4.23 -10.86 8.36
CA GLU A 148 -5.65 -10.64 8.06
C GLU A 148 -5.97 -9.53 7.02
N GLU A 149 -5.89 -8.26 7.40
CA GLU A 149 -6.43 -7.16 6.59
C GLU A 149 -5.56 -6.80 5.39
N HIS A 150 -4.30 -7.23 5.40
CA HIS A 150 -3.34 -6.95 4.33
C HIS A 150 -3.18 -5.44 4.05
N SER A 151 -3.46 -4.58 5.03
CA SER A 151 -3.30 -3.12 4.96
C SER A 151 -2.72 -2.51 6.23
N PHE A 152 -1.92 -1.45 6.09
CA PHE A 152 -1.30 -0.72 7.19
C PHE A 152 -1.30 0.79 6.93
N VAL A 153 -0.90 1.59 7.92
CA VAL A 153 -0.82 3.05 7.77
C VAL A 153 0.61 3.47 7.43
N ALA A 154 0.77 4.17 6.31
CA ALA A 154 2.03 4.81 5.92
C ALA A 154 1.76 6.28 5.55
N GLY A 155 2.48 7.22 6.18
CA GLY A 155 2.28 8.65 5.93
C GLY A 155 0.84 9.13 6.19
N PHE A 156 0.17 8.57 7.21
CA PHE A 156 -1.25 8.80 7.54
C PHE A 156 -2.27 8.28 6.51
N CYS A 157 -1.85 7.50 5.52
CA CYS A 157 -2.73 6.85 4.55
C CYS A 157 -2.82 5.35 4.84
N ALA A 158 -4.02 4.77 4.75
CA ALA A 158 -4.18 3.33 4.67
C ALA A 158 -3.66 2.84 3.30
N VAL A 159 -2.70 1.91 3.32
CA VAL A 159 -2.05 1.32 2.15
C VAL A 159 -2.11 -0.19 2.22
N LYS A 160 -2.15 -0.87 1.07
CA LYS A 160 -2.15 -2.34 0.99
C LYS A 160 -0.71 -2.87 0.97
N ASN A 161 -0.47 -4.04 1.57
CA ASN A 161 0.80 -4.74 1.42
C ASN A 161 1.01 -5.27 -0.01
N CYS A 162 2.27 -5.47 -0.40
CA CYS A 162 2.62 -6.09 -1.67
C CYS A 162 2.58 -7.63 -1.57
N GLN A 163 1.47 -8.25 -1.97
CA GLN A 163 1.26 -9.71 -1.88
C GLN A 163 2.21 -10.54 -2.79
N ASN A 164 2.72 -9.97 -3.88
CA ASN A 164 3.56 -10.68 -4.86
C ASN A 164 5.03 -10.25 -4.82
N ALA A 165 5.48 -9.57 -3.76
CA ALA A 165 6.87 -9.13 -3.65
C ALA A 165 7.84 -10.31 -3.72
N LEU A 166 7.57 -11.38 -2.97
CA LEU A 166 8.40 -12.59 -2.92
C LEU A 166 8.60 -13.21 -4.31
N THR A 167 7.54 -13.39 -5.09
CA THR A 167 7.64 -14.02 -6.43
C THR A 167 8.18 -13.07 -7.49
N SER A 168 7.83 -11.78 -7.45
CA SER A 168 8.31 -10.79 -8.43
C SER A 168 9.78 -10.40 -8.25
N GLN A 169 10.30 -10.48 -7.01
CA GLN A 169 11.68 -10.11 -6.68
C GLN A 169 12.63 -11.30 -6.52
N ALA A 170 12.15 -12.55 -6.50
CA ALA A 170 12.97 -13.76 -6.29
C ALA A 170 14.21 -13.90 -7.20
N LEU A 171 14.21 -13.25 -8.38
CA LEU A 171 15.34 -13.24 -9.32
C LEU A 171 16.12 -11.92 -9.36
N ARG A 172 15.65 -10.88 -8.67
CA ARG A 172 16.18 -9.52 -8.70
C ARG A 172 16.87 -9.13 -7.40
N ASP A 173 16.34 -9.60 -6.27
CA ASP A 173 16.86 -9.29 -4.94
C ASP A 173 17.16 -10.60 -4.19
N PRO A 174 18.44 -10.90 -3.90
CA PRO A 174 18.83 -12.08 -3.12
C PRO A 174 18.26 -12.13 -1.69
N ALA A 175 17.83 -10.99 -1.13
CA ALA A 175 17.19 -10.93 0.18
C ALA A 175 15.69 -11.27 0.14
N MET A 176 15.08 -11.24 -1.04
CA MET A 176 13.64 -11.45 -1.23
C MET A 176 13.35 -12.88 -1.70
N GLY A 177 12.94 -13.73 -0.75
CA GLY A 177 12.24 -14.99 -1.03
C GLY A 177 13.10 -16.25 -1.15
N VAL A 178 12.47 -17.29 -1.70
CA VAL A 178 13.02 -18.63 -1.90
C VAL A 178 13.57 -18.71 -3.33
N PRO A 179 14.81 -19.18 -3.55
CA PRO A 179 15.36 -19.30 -4.90
C PRO A 179 14.52 -20.26 -5.74
N PRO A 180 14.47 -20.09 -7.08
CA PRO A 180 13.83 -21.05 -7.97
C PRO A 180 14.35 -22.46 -7.70
N GLN A 181 13.43 -23.40 -7.54
CA GLN A 181 13.77 -24.80 -7.35
C GLN A 181 13.65 -25.52 -8.69
N GLN A 182 14.70 -26.24 -9.06
CA GLN A 182 14.61 -27.16 -10.19
C GLN A 182 13.67 -28.31 -9.81
N ILE A 183 12.62 -28.50 -10.60
CA ILE A 183 11.60 -29.52 -10.33
C ILE A 183 11.07 -30.10 -11.64
N GLY A 184 10.96 -31.42 -11.71
CA GLY A 184 10.42 -32.16 -12.84
C GLY A 184 8.88 -32.31 -12.80
N PRO A 185 8.23 -32.69 -13.93
CA PRO A 185 6.79 -32.94 -13.96
C PRO A 185 6.32 -33.97 -12.95
N HIS A 186 7.05 -35.09 -12.86
CA HIS A 186 6.80 -36.18 -11.92
C HIS A 186 6.84 -35.71 -10.45
N GLU A 187 7.77 -34.82 -10.13
CA GLU A 187 7.94 -34.29 -8.78
C GLU A 187 6.80 -33.34 -8.40
N ILE A 188 6.38 -32.44 -9.30
CA ILE A 188 5.20 -31.58 -9.12
C ILE A 188 3.96 -32.42 -8.85
N VAL A 189 3.74 -33.45 -9.68
CA VAL A 189 2.55 -34.31 -9.56
C VAL A 189 2.59 -35.13 -8.27
N ASN A 190 3.76 -35.63 -7.85
CA ASN A 190 3.92 -36.29 -6.55
C ASN A 190 3.59 -35.37 -5.38
N LEU A 191 4.07 -34.12 -5.42
CA LEU A 191 3.76 -33.12 -4.41
C LEU A 191 2.26 -32.83 -4.36
N ALA A 192 1.61 -32.70 -5.51
CA ALA A 192 0.17 -32.50 -5.59
C ALA A 192 -0.60 -33.67 -4.94
N LEU A 193 -0.24 -34.92 -5.26
CA LEU A 193 -0.87 -36.11 -4.68
C LEU A 193 -0.62 -36.22 -3.17
N HIS A 194 0.62 -35.97 -2.72
CA HIS A 194 0.98 -35.97 -1.30
C HIS A 194 0.16 -34.96 -0.51
N ASN A 195 -0.05 -33.76 -1.07
CA ASN A 195 -0.86 -32.70 -0.47
C ASN A 195 -2.36 -32.84 -0.75
N ARG A 196 -2.80 -33.94 -1.36
CA ARG A 196 -4.21 -34.21 -1.71
C ARG A 196 -4.84 -33.12 -2.58
N ALA A 197 -4.02 -32.43 -3.38
CA ALA A 197 -4.51 -31.49 -4.37
C ALA A 197 -5.31 -32.23 -5.45
N ARG A 198 -6.38 -31.60 -5.94
CA ARG A 198 -7.23 -32.16 -7.02
C ARG A 198 -7.01 -31.49 -8.36
N VAL A 199 -6.40 -30.32 -8.35
CA VAL A 199 -6.23 -29.46 -9.53
C VAL A 199 -4.77 -29.04 -9.63
N LEU A 200 -4.20 -29.15 -10.83
CA LEU A 200 -2.94 -28.54 -11.21
C LEU A 200 -3.23 -27.30 -12.06
N THR A 201 -2.68 -26.16 -11.68
CA THR A 201 -2.99 -24.88 -12.32
C THR A 201 -1.72 -24.20 -12.82
N SER A 202 -1.70 -23.83 -14.10
CA SER A 202 -0.70 -22.91 -14.65
C SER A 202 -1.23 -21.47 -14.51
N THR A 203 -0.50 -20.62 -13.78
CA THR A 203 -0.96 -19.28 -13.34
C THR A 203 0.22 -18.32 -13.11
N TYR A 204 -0.07 -17.11 -12.59
CA TYR A 204 0.77 -15.94 -12.31
C TYR A 204 0.91 -14.93 -13.43
N ASN A 205 2.10 -14.79 -14.04
CA ASN A 205 2.25 -14.01 -15.27
C ASN A 205 1.35 -14.62 -16.36
N GLU A 206 1.51 -14.27 -17.64
CA GLU A 206 0.75 -14.99 -18.66
C GLU A 206 1.23 -16.46 -18.76
N PRO A 207 0.46 -17.47 -18.29
CA PRO A 207 0.91 -18.87 -18.28
C PRO A 207 1.10 -19.45 -19.68
N LEU A 208 0.53 -18.82 -20.71
CA LEU A 208 0.67 -19.31 -22.08
C LEU A 208 2.12 -19.23 -22.60
N ILE A 209 2.98 -18.40 -21.99
CA ILE A 209 4.41 -18.25 -22.34
C ILE A 209 5.20 -19.56 -22.14
N THR A 210 4.75 -20.43 -21.23
CA THR A 210 5.42 -21.68 -20.86
C THR A 210 4.51 -22.90 -21.04
N SER A 211 3.66 -22.86 -22.07
CA SER A 211 2.64 -23.89 -22.30
C SER A 211 3.21 -25.28 -22.51
N GLU A 212 4.39 -25.39 -23.12
CA GLU A 212 5.08 -26.66 -23.34
C GLU A 212 5.41 -27.33 -22.01
N TRP A 213 5.93 -26.55 -21.05
CA TRP A 213 6.22 -27.04 -19.71
C TRP A 213 4.94 -27.43 -18.96
N ALA A 214 3.93 -26.56 -18.99
CA ALA A 214 2.64 -26.84 -18.35
C ALA A 214 2.00 -28.13 -18.89
N VAL A 215 2.05 -28.36 -20.21
CA VAL A 215 1.55 -29.57 -20.86
C VAL A 215 2.30 -30.82 -20.41
N GLU A 216 3.62 -30.79 -20.24
CA GLU A 216 4.36 -31.94 -19.70
C GLU A 216 3.93 -32.28 -18.26
N VAL A 217 3.70 -31.27 -17.43
CA VAL A 217 3.13 -31.45 -16.07
C VAL A 217 1.70 -32.01 -16.14
N PHE A 218 0.87 -31.51 -17.03
CA PHE A 218 -0.53 -31.93 -17.14
C PHE A 218 -0.70 -33.33 -17.73
N LYS A 219 0.14 -33.75 -18.68
CA LYS A 219 0.17 -35.15 -19.16
C LYS A 219 0.37 -36.12 -17.99
N GLU A 220 1.37 -35.84 -17.16
CA GLU A 220 1.68 -36.65 -15.98
C GLU A 220 0.54 -36.60 -14.94
N GLY A 221 0.01 -35.41 -14.66
CA GLY A 221 -1.06 -35.21 -13.69
C GLY A 221 -2.38 -35.90 -14.08
N ARG A 222 -2.78 -35.77 -15.35
CA ARG A 222 -4.00 -36.41 -15.88
C ARG A 222 -3.91 -37.93 -15.85
N ALA A 223 -2.75 -38.51 -16.14
CA ALA A 223 -2.53 -39.95 -16.04
C ALA A 223 -2.81 -40.49 -14.63
N ARG A 224 -2.78 -39.61 -13.61
CA ARG A 224 -3.04 -39.91 -12.21
C ARG A 224 -4.37 -39.33 -11.68
N GLY A 225 -5.24 -38.88 -12.58
CA GLY A 225 -6.59 -38.41 -12.26
C GLY A 225 -6.68 -36.98 -11.73
N LEU A 226 -5.63 -36.16 -11.88
CA LEU A 226 -5.68 -34.73 -11.54
C LEU A 226 -6.37 -33.93 -12.66
N VAL A 227 -7.18 -32.96 -12.26
CA VAL A 227 -7.78 -31.97 -13.16
C VAL A 227 -6.74 -30.90 -13.47
N CYS A 228 -6.70 -30.41 -14.70
CA CYS A 228 -5.70 -29.42 -15.11
C CYS A 228 -6.37 -28.11 -15.53
N SER A 229 -5.79 -26.98 -15.14
CA SER A 229 -6.36 -25.66 -15.37
C SER A 229 -5.36 -24.58 -15.73
N TYR A 230 -5.86 -23.54 -16.38
CA TYR A 230 -5.15 -22.29 -16.68
C TYR A 230 -5.84 -21.11 -16.00
N VAL A 231 -5.06 -20.15 -15.50
CA VAL A 231 -5.51 -18.82 -15.07
C VAL A 231 -4.69 -17.79 -15.84
N SER A 232 -5.33 -17.10 -16.79
CA SER A 232 -4.66 -16.26 -17.80
C SER A 232 -5.32 -14.88 -17.92
N ASN A 233 -4.59 -13.93 -18.52
CA ASN A 233 -5.18 -12.64 -18.89
C ASN A 233 -6.05 -12.72 -20.16
N GLY A 234 -6.10 -13.89 -20.81
CA GLY A 234 -6.95 -14.17 -21.97
C GLY A 234 -6.35 -13.79 -23.33
N ASN A 235 -5.10 -13.31 -23.37
CA ASN A 235 -4.40 -12.97 -24.61
C ASN A 235 -3.85 -14.23 -25.30
N ALA A 236 -4.75 -15.07 -25.79
CA ALA A 236 -4.43 -16.37 -26.38
C ALA A 236 -4.48 -16.34 -27.91
N THR A 237 -3.66 -17.17 -28.55
CA THR A 237 -3.78 -17.49 -29.99
C THR A 237 -4.54 -18.79 -30.19
N ALA A 238 -5.02 -19.05 -31.41
CA ALA A 238 -5.71 -20.30 -31.71
C ALA A 238 -4.80 -21.52 -31.51
N GLU A 239 -3.54 -21.43 -31.94
CA GLU A 239 -2.55 -22.51 -31.93
C GLU A 239 -2.26 -22.99 -30.52
N VAL A 240 -2.05 -22.07 -29.57
CA VAL A 240 -1.76 -22.47 -28.19
C VAL A 240 -3.00 -23.09 -27.52
N LEU A 241 -4.20 -22.58 -27.83
CA LEU A 241 -5.44 -23.16 -27.30
C LEU A 241 -5.69 -24.56 -27.84
N ASP A 242 -5.41 -24.80 -29.13
CA ASP A 242 -5.51 -26.12 -29.74
C ASP A 242 -4.46 -27.09 -29.16
N TYR A 243 -3.25 -26.59 -28.90
CA TYR A 243 -2.16 -27.36 -28.29
C TYR A 243 -2.49 -27.84 -26.86
N ILE A 244 -3.03 -26.95 -26.01
CA ILE A 244 -3.31 -27.29 -24.61
C ILE A 244 -4.66 -28.00 -24.40
N ARG A 245 -5.60 -27.88 -25.34
CA ARG A 245 -6.98 -28.38 -25.17
C ARG A 245 -7.07 -29.85 -24.76
N PRO A 246 -6.25 -30.80 -25.30
CA PRO A 246 -6.33 -32.20 -24.89
C PRO A 246 -5.99 -32.43 -23.41
N TYR A 247 -5.31 -31.48 -22.77
CA TYR A 247 -4.73 -31.64 -21.44
C TYR A 247 -5.37 -30.75 -20.38
N VAL A 248 -6.21 -29.79 -20.75
CA VAL A 248 -6.76 -28.78 -19.83
C VAL A 248 -8.28 -28.87 -19.81
N ASP A 249 -8.85 -28.88 -18.60
CA ASP A 249 -10.28 -28.95 -18.37
C ASP A 249 -10.86 -27.57 -18.06
N LEU A 250 -10.20 -26.82 -17.15
CA LEU A 250 -10.69 -25.55 -16.64
C LEU A 250 -9.84 -24.38 -17.17
N TYR A 251 -10.49 -23.29 -17.53
CA TYR A 251 -9.81 -22.08 -18.00
C TYR A 251 -10.45 -20.86 -17.36
N LYS A 252 -9.67 -20.12 -16.56
CA LYS A 252 -10.09 -18.87 -15.94
C LYS A 252 -9.44 -17.69 -16.65
N VAL A 253 -10.24 -16.71 -17.05
CA VAL A 253 -9.76 -15.47 -17.66
C VAL A 253 -10.05 -14.29 -16.75
N ASP A 254 -9.01 -13.52 -16.42
CA ASP A 254 -9.15 -12.26 -15.68
C ASP A 254 -9.38 -11.09 -16.65
N LEU A 255 -10.64 -10.73 -16.88
CA LEU A 255 -11.00 -9.57 -17.70
C LEU A 255 -10.92 -8.28 -16.87
N LYS A 256 -9.87 -7.47 -17.10
CA LYS A 256 -9.53 -6.35 -16.22
C LYS A 256 -10.41 -5.11 -16.38
N SER A 257 -10.98 -4.88 -17.56
CA SER A 257 -11.84 -3.73 -17.84
C SER A 257 -12.59 -3.92 -19.16
N PHE A 258 -13.70 -3.21 -19.35
CA PHE A 258 -14.40 -3.07 -20.64
C PHE A 258 -14.07 -1.74 -21.36
N ASP A 259 -13.09 -0.97 -20.86
CA ASP A 259 -12.55 0.22 -21.52
C ASP A 259 -11.22 -0.10 -22.23
N ASP A 260 -11.22 -0.07 -23.56
CA ASP A 260 -10.01 -0.36 -24.38
C ASP A 260 -8.87 0.63 -24.08
N LYS A 261 -9.16 1.90 -23.77
CA LYS A 261 -8.13 2.89 -23.47
C LYS A 261 -7.42 2.53 -22.17
N HIS A 262 -8.17 2.15 -21.14
CA HIS A 262 -7.61 1.70 -19.87
C HIS A 262 -6.85 0.37 -20.06
N TYR A 263 -7.40 -0.57 -20.85
CA TYR A 263 -6.74 -1.85 -21.11
C TYR A 263 -5.38 -1.70 -21.77
N ARG A 264 -5.23 -0.74 -22.69
CA ARG A 264 -3.94 -0.42 -23.33
C ARG A 264 -2.90 0.09 -22.36
N GLN A 265 -3.29 0.81 -21.32
CA GLN A 265 -2.38 1.26 -20.26
C GLN A 265 -1.84 0.06 -19.45
N LEU A 266 -2.59 -1.04 -19.39
CA LEU A 266 -2.17 -2.30 -18.77
C LEU A 266 -1.32 -3.19 -19.71
N GLY A 267 -1.06 -2.75 -20.95
CA GLY A 267 -0.29 -3.51 -21.94
C GLY A 267 -1.10 -4.53 -22.76
N GLY A 268 -2.43 -4.51 -22.68
CA GLY A 268 -3.31 -5.40 -23.46
C GLY A 268 -4.18 -4.66 -24.47
N VAL A 269 -4.84 -5.40 -25.35
CA VAL A 269 -5.85 -4.85 -26.29
C VAL A 269 -7.17 -5.56 -26.01
N LEU A 270 -8.22 -4.82 -25.62
CA LEU A 270 -9.48 -5.41 -25.14
C LEU A 270 -10.08 -6.36 -26.18
N LYS A 271 -10.04 -5.96 -27.46
CA LYS A 271 -10.53 -6.81 -28.57
C LYS A 271 -9.83 -8.17 -28.63
N ALA A 272 -8.52 -8.23 -28.39
CA ALA A 272 -7.76 -9.47 -28.41
C ALA A 272 -8.18 -10.40 -27.26
N ILE A 273 -8.40 -9.83 -26.06
CA ILE A 273 -8.85 -10.59 -24.90
C ILE A 273 -10.27 -11.15 -25.10
N LEU A 274 -11.19 -10.31 -25.59
CA LEU A 274 -12.55 -10.76 -25.89
C LEU A 274 -12.58 -11.86 -26.95
N GLU A 275 -11.68 -11.79 -27.94
CA GLU A 275 -11.55 -12.84 -28.95
C GLU A 275 -10.94 -14.12 -28.36
N GLY A 276 -9.92 -14.00 -27.50
CA GLY A 276 -9.37 -15.11 -26.73
C GLY A 276 -10.45 -15.84 -25.92
N ILE A 277 -11.29 -15.10 -25.19
CA ILE A 277 -12.43 -15.64 -24.43
C ILE A 277 -13.38 -16.42 -25.35
N ARG A 278 -13.73 -15.88 -26.52
CA ARG A 278 -14.57 -16.59 -27.51
C ARG A 278 -13.91 -17.87 -28.00
N MET A 279 -12.62 -17.82 -28.32
CA MET A 279 -11.86 -18.97 -28.79
C MET A 279 -11.76 -20.09 -27.74
N ILE A 280 -11.59 -19.72 -26.47
CA ILE A 280 -11.59 -20.65 -25.34
C ILE A 280 -12.97 -21.28 -25.20
N HIS A 281 -14.04 -20.49 -25.15
CA HIS A 281 -15.40 -21.02 -25.05
C HIS A 281 -15.75 -21.97 -26.21
N ALA A 282 -15.40 -21.59 -27.45
CA ALA A 282 -15.68 -22.39 -28.65
C ALA A 282 -14.99 -23.77 -28.65
N ARG A 283 -13.85 -23.90 -27.95
CA ARG A 283 -13.12 -25.16 -27.81
C ARG A 283 -13.64 -26.04 -26.67
N GLY A 284 -14.65 -25.59 -25.93
CA GLY A 284 -15.31 -26.37 -24.88
C GLY A 284 -14.43 -26.60 -23.65
N PHE A 285 -13.58 -25.63 -23.30
CA PHE A 285 -13.03 -25.56 -21.95
C PHE A 285 -14.15 -25.21 -20.96
N TRP A 286 -14.04 -25.64 -19.70
CA TRP A 286 -14.85 -25.07 -18.62
C TRP A 286 -14.33 -23.66 -18.35
N LEU A 287 -15.00 -22.66 -18.90
CA LEU A 287 -14.58 -21.27 -18.88
C LEU A 287 -15.20 -20.52 -17.70
N GLU A 288 -14.36 -19.86 -16.90
CA GLU A 288 -14.76 -18.85 -15.92
C GLU A 288 -14.16 -17.50 -16.31
N VAL A 289 -14.96 -16.43 -16.29
CA VAL A 289 -14.48 -15.07 -16.53
C VAL A 289 -14.68 -14.26 -15.26
N VAL A 290 -13.58 -13.74 -14.70
CA VAL A 290 -13.61 -12.89 -13.52
C VAL A 290 -13.32 -11.45 -13.93
N THR A 291 -14.17 -10.54 -13.44
CA THR A 291 -14.04 -9.11 -13.64
C THR A 291 -13.77 -8.42 -12.31
N LEU A 292 -12.78 -7.53 -12.27
CA LEU A 292 -12.43 -6.74 -11.08
C LEU A 292 -13.11 -5.37 -11.08
N VAL A 293 -14.36 -5.28 -11.57
CA VAL A 293 -15.12 -4.02 -11.78
C VAL A 293 -15.13 -3.14 -10.55
#